data_AF-A0A955VYZ3-F1
#
_entry.id   AF-A0A955VYZ3-F1
#
_cell.length_a   1.000
_cell.length_b   1.000
_cell.length_c   1.000
_cell.angle_alpha   90.00
_cell.angle_beta   90.00
_cell.angle_gamma   90.00
#
_symmetry.space_group_name_H-M   'P 1'
#
loop_
_entity.id
_entity.type
_entity.pdbx_description
1 polymer ?
#
loop_
_entity_poly.entity_id
_entity_poly.type
_entity_poly.pdbx_seq_one_letter_code
_entity_poly.pdbx_strand_id
1 'polypeptide(L)'
;MLLDATPAFTDVVEQAADDYFEALLPRCIDAWLAGRGYRLIAEMLDAHDADDLDALRALPAPTPRAVALAARARVQCPLVVVGNLYVDAHGHAVLGQYAHRSIISPHFLLSFQVVSEEHLVTLFEPAFQAAIAPDRLEHEVRLTIFHEYIHYFESFLPAEEQPLRAREQGRPHRRYTPAEAARLDRRFTRRRRALFIGGPAAAIALAVAISPQLQAPRDELVMREKAAPARPRDAGPPRDIPAER
;
A
#
# COMPACT_ATOMS: atom_id res chain seq x y z
N MET A 1 -1.17 10.87 -23.32
CA MET A 1 -0.29 9.86 -23.93
C MET A 1 0.49 9.25 -22.78
N LEU A 2 0.30 7.97 -22.45
CA LEU A 2 1.12 7.30 -21.44
C LEU A 2 2.48 7.04 -22.08
N LEU A 3 3.55 7.59 -21.52
CA LEU A 3 4.89 7.22 -21.95
C LEU A 3 5.24 5.87 -21.31
N ASP A 4 5.77 4.96 -22.11
CA ASP A 4 6.26 3.67 -21.63
C ASP A 4 7.49 3.89 -20.73
N ALA A 5 7.60 3.04 -19.72
CA ALA A 5 8.73 3.07 -18.79
C ALA A 5 10.05 2.68 -19.47
N THR A 6 11.19 3.12 -18.94
CA THR A 6 12.48 2.67 -19.48
C THR A 6 12.72 1.19 -19.14
N PRO A 7 13.36 0.42 -20.05
CA PRO A 7 13.69 -0.98 -19.78
C PRO A 7 14.53 -1.17 -18.52
N ALA A 8 15.50 -0.28 -18.28
CA ALA A 8 16.39 -0.37 -17.12
C ALA A 8 15.64 -0.20 -15.79
N PHE A 9 14.65 0.70 -15.70
CA PHE A 9 13.84 0.83 -14.50
C PHE A 9 12.88 -0.36 -14.34
N THR A 10 12.35 -0.87 -15.45
CA THR A 10 11.47 -2.04 -15.46
C THR A 10 12.20 -3.28 -14.90
N ASP A 11 13.44 -3.53 -15.31
CA ASP A 11 14.27 -4.62 -14.80
C ASP A 11 14.48 -4.53 -13.28
N VAL A 12 14.75 -3.33 -12.76
CA VAL A 12 14.91 -3.09 -11.31
C VAL A 12 13.59 -3.38 -10.57
N VAL A 13 12.46 -2.94 -11.11
CA VAL A 13 11.13 -3.20 -10.53
C VAL A 13 10.82 -4.69 -10.55
N GLU A 14 11.11 -5.40 -11.64
CA GLU A 14 10.86 -6.85 -11.74
C GLU A 14 11.67 -7.62 -10.71
N GLN A 15 12.96 -7.33 -10.56
CA GLN A 15 13.79 -7.98 -9.54
C GLN A 15 13.31 -7.68 -8.11
N ALA A 16 13.00 -6.41 -7.82
CA ALA A 16 12.47 -6.01 -6.51
C ALA A 16 11.10 -6.67 -6.22
N ALA A 17 10.26 -6.80 -7.24
CA ALA A 17 8.98 -7.47 -7.14
C ALA A 17 9.16 -8.97 -6.85
N ASP A 18 10.00 -9.67 -7.60
CA ASP A 18 10.25 -11.10 -7.39
C ASP A 18 10.74 -11.38 -5.97
N ASP A 19 11.73 -10.61 -5.51
CA ASP A 19 12.21 -10.68 -4.12
C ASP A 19 11.08 -10.50 -3.10
N TYR A 20 10.20 -9.53 -3.32
CA TYR A 20 9.06 -9.29 -2.45
C TYR A 20 8.04 -10.43 -2.49
N PHE A 21 7.57 -10.82 -3.67
CA PHE A 21 6.50 -11.79 -3.86
C PHE A 21 6.91 -13.23 -3.53
N GLU A 22 8.20 -13.57 -3.69
CA GLU A 22 8.70 -14.91 -3.43
C GLU A 22 9.22 -15.06 -1.99
N ALA A 23 9.94 -14.07 -1.46
CA ALA A 23 10.60 -14.21 -0.16
C ALA A 23 9.79 -13.64 1.01
N LEU A 24 9.11 -12.50 0.80
CA LEU A 24 8.54 -11.72 1.90
C LEU A 24 7.02 -11.83 2.01
N LEU A 25 6.29 -11.56 0.93
CA LEU A 25 4.82 -11.56 0.92
C LEU A 25 4.21 -12.88 1.44
N PRO A 26 4.72 -14.08 1.09
CA PRO A 26 4.17 -15.33 1.63
C PRO A 26 4.26 -15.40 3.16
N ARG A 27 5.34 -14.89 3.77
CA ARG A 27 5.51 -14.88 5.23
C ARG A 27 4.52 -13.92 5.89
N CYS A 28 4.33 -12.75 5.31
CA CYS A 28 3.34 -11.77 5.72
C CYS A 28 1.92 -12.36 5.65
N ILE A 29 1.58 -13.05 4.55
CA ILE A 29 0.29 -13.73 4.39
C ILE A 29 0.09 -14.80 5.46
N ASP A 30 1.09 -15.60 5.80
CA ASP A 30 0.96 -16.61 6.86
C ASP A 30 0.71 -15.98 8.23
N ALA A 31 1.46 -14.92 8.57
CA ALA A 31 1.24 -14.17 9.80
C ALA A 31 -0.20 -13.62 9.84
N TRP A 32 -0.68 -13.07 8.72
CA TRP A 32 -2.06 -12.60 8.57
C TRP A 32 -3.10 -13.73 8.76
N LEU A 33 -2.91 -14.88 8.11
CA LEU A 33 -3.80 -16.03 8.20
C LEU A 33 -3.86 -16.64 9.59
N ALA A 34 -2.73 -16.61 10.32
CA ALA A 34 -2.64 -16.98 11.73
C ALA A 34 -3.40 -16.02 12.66
N GLY A 35 -4.02 -14.98 12.10
CA GLY A 35 -4.82 -14.01 12.83
C GLY A 35 -3.97 -12.94 13.51
N ARG A 36 -2.75 -12.69 13.03
CA ARG A 36 -1.83 -11.66 13.55
C ARG A 36 -1.85 -10.37 12.70
N GLY A 37 -2.97 -10.00 12.10
CA GLY A 37 -3.03 -8.91 11.13
C GLY A 37 -2.57 -7.55 11.67
N TYR A 38 -3.02 -7.15 12.86
CA TYR A 38 -2.62 -5.89 13.48
C TYR A 38 -1.16 -5.92 13.90
N ARG A 39 -0.72 -7.07 14.43
CA ARG A 39 0.68 -7.24 14.84
C ARG A 39 1.61 -7.23 13.62
N LEU A 40 1.20 -7.85 12.52
CA LEU A 40 1.94 -7.82 11.26
C LEU A 40 2.05 -6.39 10.75
N ILE A 41 0.97 -5.62 10.67
CA ILE A 41 1.02 -4.23 10.19
C ILE A 41 1.94 -3.39 11.08
N ALA A 42 1.92 -3.58 12.40
CA ALA A 42 2.87 -2.91 13.30
C ALA A 42 4.32 -3.31 13.00
N GLU A 43 4.61 -4.60 12.85
CA GLU A 43 5.95 -5.11 12.49
C GLU A 43 6.40 -4.60 11.10
N MET A 44 5.48 -4.47 10.15
CA MET A 44 5.76 -3.90 8.83
C MET A 44 6.04 -2.39 8.89
N LEU A 45 5.28 -1.64 9.68
CA LEU A 45 5.52 -0.21 9.86
C LEU A 45 6.83 0.07 10.59
N ASP A 46 7.18 -0.76 11.58
CA ASP A 46 8.47 -0.64 12.27
C ASP A 46 9.63 -0.95 11.30
N ALA A 47 9.49 -2.00 10.47
CA ALA A 47 10.48 -2.32 9.43
C ALA A 47 10.62 -1.21 8.37
N HIS A 48 9.51 -0.61 7.95
CA HIS A 48 9.49 0.53 7.04
C HIS A 48 10.15 1.77 7.68
N ASP A 49 9.76 2.13 8.90
CA ASP A 49 10.30 3.29 9.62
C ASP A 49 11.80 3.15 9.92
N ALA A 50 12.29 1.91 10.10
CA ALA A 50 13.70 1.59 10.36
C ALA A 50 14.53 1.34 9.08
N ASP A 51 13.89 1.33 7.90
CA ASP A 51 14.51 0.98 6.64
C ASP A 51 15.15 -0.44 6.62
N ASP A 52 14.53 -1.38 7.36
CA ASP A 52 15.00 -2.76 7.54
C ASP A 52 13.91 -3.76 7.12
N LEU A 53 13.75 -3.91 5.81
CA LEU A 53 12.78 -4.84 5.21
C LEU A 53 13.11 -6.31 5.52
N ASP A 54 14.38 -6.61 5.81
CA ASP A 54 14.86 -7.96 6.08
C ASP A 54 14.47 -8.43 7.49
N ALA A 55 14.12 -7.53 8.40
CA ALA A 55 13.56 -7.87 9.72
C ALA A 55 12.36 -8.84 9.61
N LEU A 56 11.54 -8.70 8.55
CA LEU A 56 10.39 -9.58 8.33
C LEU A 56 10.76 -10.93 7.71
N ARG A 57 11.98 -11.12 7.19
CA ARG A 57 12.48 -12.44 6.78
C ARG A 57 12.66 -13.38 7.99
N ALA A 58 12.76 -12.83 9.20
CA ALA A 58 12.77 -13.59 10.45
C ALA A 58 11.41 -14.21 10.82
N LEU A 59 10.32 -13.82 10.15
CA LEU A 59 9.03 -14.53 10.27
C LEU A 59 9.19 -16.00 9.88
N PRO A 60 8.36 -16.91 10.40
CA PRO A 60 8.43 -18.34 10.05
C PRO A 60 8.43 -18.59 8.53
N ALA A 61 9.05 -19.69 8.11
CA ALA A 61 9.03 -20.11 6.72
C ALA A 61 7.58 -20.26 6.21
N PRO A 62 7.28 -19.80 4.99
CA PRO A 62 5.91 -19.77 4.50
C PRO A 62 5.40 -21.18 4.17
N THR A 63 4.11 -21.38 4.42
CA THR A 63 3.36 -22.57 4.05
C THR A 63 3.06 -22.58 2.55
N PRO A 64 2.87 -23.75 1.92
CA PRO A 64 2.47 -23.83 0.50
C PRO A 64 1.20 -23.04 0.18
N ARG A 65 0.27 -22.96 1.15
CA ARG A 65 -0.95 -22.16 1.03
C ARG A 65 -0.64 -20.67 0.91
N ALA A 66 0.26 -20.15 1.73
CA ALA A 66 0.64 -18.74 1.69
C ALA A 66 1.40 -18.38 0.41
N VAL A 67 2.28 -19.27 -0.07
CA VAL A 67 2.94 -19.12 -1.38
C VAL A 67 1.90 -19.03 -2.51
N ALA A 68 0.92 -19.93 -2.53
CA ALA A 68 -0.14 -19.90 -3.54
C ALA A 68 -1.00 -18.62 -3.46
N LEU A 69 -1.22 -18.09 -2.26
CA LEU A 69 -1.95 -16.83 -2.08
C LEU A 69 -1.12 -15.61 -2.48
N ALA A 70 0.19 -15.61 -2.24
CA ALA A 70 1.09 -14.56 -2.72
C ALA A 70 1.10 -14.50 -4.25
N ALA A 71 1.17 -15.65 -4.92
CA ALA A 71 1.07 -15.72 -6.38
C ALA A 71 -0.27 -15.18 -6.90
N ARG A 72 -1.38 -15.42 -6.19
CA ARG A 72 -2.69 -14.83 -6.53
C ARG A 72 -2.73 -13.32 -6.27
N ALA A 73 -2.15 -12.86 -5.16
CA ALA A 73 -2.06 -11.44 -4.84
C ALA A 73 -1.28 -10.68 -5.91
N ARG A 74 -0.20 -11.25 -6.47
CA ARG A 74 0.54 -10.68 -7.61
C ARG A 74 -0.34 -10.43 -8.85
N VAL A 75 -1.35 -11.28 -9.07
CA VAL A 75 -2.30 -11.14 -10.19
C VAL A 75 -3.44 -10.18 -9.84
N GLN A 76 -3.96 -10.25 -8.61
CA GLN A 76 -5.11 -9.46 -8.16
C GLN A 76 -4.78 -8.03 -7.77
N CYS A 77 -3.53 -7.79 -7.37
CA CYS A 77 -2.94 -6.51 -7.05
C CYS A 77 -1.62 -6.42 -7.78
N PRO A 78 -1.63 -6.19 -9.10
CA PRO A 78 -0.39 -6.12 -9.87
C PRO A 78 0.38 -4.83 -9.56
N LEU A 79 1.70 -4.90 -9.78
CA LEU A 79 2.54 -3.72 -9.88
C LEU A 79 2.49 -3.20 -11.33
N VAL A 80 2.29 -1.90 -11.50
CA VAL A 80 2.31 -1.24 -12.82
C VAL A 80 3.26 -0.07 -12.76
N VAL A 81 4.18 0.02 -13.72
CA VAL A 81 5.06 1.18 -13.88
C VAL A 81 4.43 2.16 -14.86
N VAL A 82 4.43 3.44 -14.51
CA VAL A 82 3.89 4.50 -15.34
C VAL A 82 4.97 5.56 -15.61
N GLY A 83 5.16 5.92 -16.88
CA GLY A 83 6.13 6.94 -17.32
C GLY A 83 5.66 8.40 -17.13
N ASN A 84 4.62 8.62 -16.32
CA ASN A 84 4.12 9.96 -15.99
C ASN A 84 4.50 10.31 -14.56
N LEU A 85 4.91 11.56 -14.34
CA LEU A 85 5.12 12.08 -12.98
C LEU A 85 3.75 12.35 -12.34
N TYR A 86 3.55 11.81 -11.14
CA TYR A 86 2.43 12.19 -10.28
C TYR A 86 2.93 13.06 -9.13
N VAL A 87 2.16 14.10 -8.80
CA VAL A 87 2.48 15.08 -7.78
C VAL A 87 1.27 15.23 -6.86
N ASP A 88 1.50 15.18 -5.55
CA ASP A 88 0.43 15.33 -4.55
C ASP A 88 -0.10 16.77 -4.46
N ALA A 89 -1.11 16.99 -3.61
CA ALA A 89 -1.70 18.31 -3.38
C ALA A 89 -0.72 19.34 -2.80
N HIS A 90 0.42 18.90 -2.26
CA HIS A 90 1.46 19.71 -1.66
C HIS A 90 2.64 19.97 -2.62
N GLY A 91 2.63 19.40 -3.82
CA GLY A 91 3.68 19.59 -4.81
C GLY A 91 4.82 18.56 -4.72
N HIS A 92 4.67 17.49 -3.93
CA HIS A 92 5.68 16.44 -3.83
C HIS A 92 5.49 15.38 -4.91
N ALA A 93 6.61 14.95 -5.51
CA ALA A 93 6.61 13.79 -6.39
C ALA A 93 6.25 12.53 -5.59
N VAL A 94 5.29 11.78 -6.10
CA VAL A 94 4.82 10.53 -5.49
C VAL A 94 5.56 9.37 -6.15
N LEU A 95 6.25 8.56 -5.36
CA LEU A 95 7.02 7.41 -5.86
C LEU A 95 6.10 6.23 -6.21
N GLY A 96 5.14 5.93 -5.33
CA GLY A 96 4.20 4.83 -5.48
C GLY A 96 2.78 5.20 -5.05
N GLN A 97 1.82 4.41 -5.51
CA GLN A 97 0.43 4.54 -5.07
C GLN A 97 -0.29 3.20 -5.08
N TYR A 98 -0.86 2.83 -3.94
CA TYR A 98 -1.88 1.81 -3.82
C TYR A 98 -3.27 2.39 -4.12
N ALA A 99 -3.99 1.71 -5.00
CA ALA A 99 -5.38 1.99 -5.31
C ALA A 99 -6.24 0.77 -4.98
N HIS A 100 -7.33 1.02 -4.26
CA HIS A 100 -8.43 0.07 -4.09
C HIS A 100 -9.69 0.65 -4.73
N ARG A 101 -10.21 -0.02 -5.75
CA ARG A 101 -11.40 0.40 -6.49
C ARG A 101 -12.49 -0.66 -6.36
N SER A 102 -13.64 -0.26 -5.82
CA SER A 102 -14.84 -1.09 -5.84
C SER A 102 -15.66 -0.75 -7.08
N ILE A 103 -15.81 -1.70 -8.00
CA ILE A 103 -16.73 -1.58 -9.13
C ILE A 103 -18.12 -1.97 -8.64
N ILE A 104 -18.99 -0.97 -8.54
CA ILE A 104 -20.37 -1.16 -8.13
C ILE A 104 -21.23 -1.23 -9.39
N SER A 105 -21.91 -2.37 -9.58
CA SER A 105 -22.96 -2.46 -10.60
C SER A 105 -24.29 -2.03 -9.99
N PRO A 106 -25.04 -1.13 -10.63
CA PRO A 106 -26.40 -0.83 -10.21
C PRO A 106 -27.30 -2.04 -10.52
N HIS A 107 -27.79 -2.71 -9.48
CA HIS A 107 -28.90 -3.64 -9.63
C HIS A 107 -30.18 -2.97 -9.13
N PHE A 108 -31.17 -2.82 -10.02
CA PHE A 108 -32.55 -2.44 -9.66
C PHE A 108 -32.70 -1.22 -8.70
N LEU A 109 -32.39 -0.01 -9.17
CA LEU A 109 -32.77 1.33 -8.62
C LEU A 109 -32.56 1.63 -7.10
N LEU A 110 -32.25 0.66 -6.25
CA LEU A 110 -32.27 0.74 -4.78
C LEU A 110 -31.25 -0.21 -4.10
N SER A 111 -30.58 -1.10 -4.84
CA SER A 111 -29.51 -1.94 -4.30
C SER A 111 -28.21 -1.81 -5.10
N PHE A 112 -27.12 -1.54 -4.40
CA PHE A 112 -25.78 -1.57 -4.96
C PHE A 112 -25.14 -2.91 -4.60
N GLN A 113 -24.61 -3.61 -5.61
CA GLN A 113 -23.77 -4.79 -5.39
C GLN A 113 -22.35 -4.44 -5.84
N VAL A 114 -21.37 -4.69 -4.97
CA VAL A 114 -19.96 -4.69 -5.36
C VAL A 114 -19.75 -5.91 -6.26
N VAL A 115 -19.36 -5.68 -7.52
CA VAL A 115 -19.20 -6.73 -8.53
C VAL A 115 -17.73 -7.08 -8.75
N SER A 116 -16.82 -6.15 -8.48
CA SER A 116 -15.38 -6.41 -8.47
C SER A 116 -14.69 -5.48 -7.47
N GLU A 117 -13.66 -6.00 -6.80
CA GLU A 117 -12.68 -5.20 -6.06
C GLU A 117 -11.36 -5.31 -6.82
N GLU A 118 -10.87 -4.18 -7.32
CA GLU A 118 -9.60 -4.09 -8.00
C GLU A 118 -8.58 -3.43 -7.07
N HIS A 119 -7.48 -4.12 -6.86
CA HIS A 119 -6.32 -3.61 -6.16
C HIS A 119 -5.22 -3.35 -7.18
N LEU A 120 -4.44 -2.29 -7.01
CA LEU A 120 -3.36 -1.93 -7.94
C LEU A 120 -2.29 -1.18 -7.18
N VAL A 121 -1.03 -1.50 -7.45
CA VAL A 121 0.10 -0.69 -7.02
C VAL A 121 0.73 -0.06 -8.27
N THR A 122 0.85 1.25 -8.27
CA THR A 122 1.48 2.01 -9.34
C THR A 122 2.83 2.53 -8.86
N LEU A 123 3.88 2.42 -9.68
CA LEU A 123 5.17 3.05 -9.47
C LEU A 123 5.39 4.11 -10.55
N PHE A 124 5.78 5.32 -10.16
CA PHE A 124 5.96 6.45 -11.08
C PHE A 124 7.45 6.65 -11.37
N GLU A 125 7.93 6.05 -12.46
CA GLU A 125 9.36 6.09 -12.82
C GLU A 125 9.95 7.52 -12.82
N PRO A 126 9.31 8.55 -13.39
CA PRO A 126 9.89 9.90 -13.39
C PRO A 126 10.09 10.46 -11.97
N ALA A 127 9.30 10.02 -10.99
CA ALA A 127 9.47 10.44 -9.60
C ALA A 127 10.76 9.86 -9.00
N PHE A 128 11.02 8.57 -9.26
CA PHE A 128 12.28 7.94 -8.85
C PHE A 128 13.49 8.59 -9.51
N GLN A 129 13.44 8.79 -10.83
CA GLN A 129 14.55 9.41 -11.57
C GLN A 129 14.84 10.84 -11.12
N ALA A 130 13.82 11.58 -10.67
CA ALA A 130 13.98 12.96 -10.21
C ALA A 130 14.46 13.08 -8.76
N ALA A 131 14.08 12.14 -7.89
CA ALA A 131 14.26 12.27 -6.44
C ALA A 131 15.34 11.34 -5.86
N ILE A 132 15.66 10.23 -6.53
CA ILE A 132 16.47 9.15 -5.96
C ILE A 132 17.81 9.05 -6.66
N ALA A 133 18.88 8.96 -5.87
CA ALA A 133 20.23 8.74 -6.37
C ALA A 133 20.34 7.34 -7.02
N PRO A 134 21.09 7.17 -8.13
CA PRO A 134 21.14 5.89 -8.85
C PRO A 134 21.57 4.69 -8.01
N ASP A 135 22.48 4.90 -7.06
CA ASP A 135 22.99 3.87 -6.12
C ASP A 135 21.97 3.46 -5.05
N ARG A 136 20.92 4.26 -4.85
CA ARG A 136 19.81 3.97 -3.93
C ARG A 136 18.53 3.52 -4.63
N LEU A 137 18.50 3.54 -5.97
CA LEU A 137 17.30 3.29 -6.75
C LEU A 137 16.63 1.95 -6.41
N GLU A 138 17.41 0.86 -6.44
CA GLU A 138 16.90 -0.49 -6.15
C GLU A 138 16.27 -0.57 -4.75
N HIS A 139 16.97 -0.01 -3.77
CA HIS A 139 16.51 0.01 -2.38
C HIS A 139 15.19 0.78 -2.22
N GLU A 140 15.10 1.97 -2.81
CA GLU A 140 13.90 2.81 -2.74
C GLU A 140 12.71 2.20 -3.51
N VAL A 141 12.96 1.49 -4.62
CA VAL A 141 11.93 0.71 -5.32
C VAL A 141 11.40 -0.40 -4.41
N ARG A 142 12.29 -1.15 -3.74
CA ARG A 142 11.89 -2.19 -2.77
C ARG A 142 11.09 -1.62 -1.61
N LEU A 143 11.53 -0.50 -1.04
CA LEU A 143 10.85 0.18 0.05
C LEU A 143 9.47 0.69 -0.37
N THR A 144 9.36 1.23 -1.59
CA THR A 144 8.09 1.71 -2.13
C THR A 144 7.12 0.56 -2.37
N ILE A 145 7.54 -0.54 -3.00
CA ILE A 145 6.70 -1.74 -3.15
C ILE A 145 6.23 -2.20 -1.77
N PHE A 146 7.15 -2.32 -0.81
CA PHE A 146 6.82 -2.75 0.54
C PHE A 146 5.78 -1.83 1.21
N HIS A 147 5.97 -0.51 1.12
CA HIS A 147 5.05 0.51 1.62
C HIS A 147 3.64 0.33 1.04
N GLU A 148 3.52 0.21 -0.27
CA GLU A 148 2.21 0.09 -0.93
C GLU A 148 1.50 -1.23 -0.56
N TYR A 149 2.25 -2.28 -0.23
CA TYR A 149 1.64 -3.51 0.30
C TYR A 149 1.25 -3.43 1.78
N ILE A 150 1.76 -2.47 2.56
CA ILE A 150 1.16 -2.16 3.87
C ILE A 150 -0.27 -1.66 3.66
N HIS A 151 -0.50 -0.77 2.70
CA HIS A 151 -1.86 -0.32 2.32
C HIS A 151 -2.73 -1.47 1.82
N TYR A 152 -2.17 -2.42 1.08
CA TYR A 152 -2.87 -3.65 0.71
C TYR A 152 -3.36 -4.42 1.94
N PHE A 153 -2.50 -4.68 2.93
CA PHE A 153 -2.92 -5.35 4.17
C PHE A 153 -3.92 -4.51 4.99
N GLU A 154 -3.72 -3.20 5.07
CA GLU A 154 -4.64 -2.28 5.76
C GLU A 154 -6.02 -2.25 5.12
N SER A 155 -6.14 -2.48 3.81
CA SER A 155 -7.44 -2.48 3.13
C SER A 155 -8.42 -3.53 3.65
N PHE A 156 -7.93 -4.56 4.35
CA PHE A 156 -8.75 -5.58 5.02
C PHE A 156 -9.16 -5.20 6.46
N LEU A 157 -8.67 -4.08 6.98
CA LEU A 157 -9.06 -3.53 8.28
C LEU A 157 -10.13 -2.43 8.11
N PRO A 158 -10.97 -2.18 9.14
CA PRO A 158 -11.84 -1.00 9.15
C PRO A 158 -11.03 0.28 8.96
N ALA A 159 -11.56 1.26 8.23
CA ALA A 159 -10.84 2.49 7.85
C ALA A 159 -10.31 3.27 9.07
N GLU A 160 -11.04 3.27 10.18
CA GLU A 160 -10.64 3.89 11.44
C GLU A 160 -9.50 3.16 12.17
N GLU A 161 -9.13 1.97 11.71
CA GLU A 161 -8.10 1.10 12.27
C GLU A 161 -6.89 0.92 11.31
N GLN A 162 -6.77 1.75 10.26
CA GLN A 162 -5.68 1.74 9.26
C GLN A 162 -4.57 2.74 9.63
N PRO A 163 -3.48 2.32 10.33
CA PRO A 163 -2.50 3.23 10.89
C PRO A 163 -1.67 4.00 9.84
N LEU A 164 -1.25 3.39 8.73
CA LEU A 164 -0.49 4.04 7.67
C LEU A 164 -1.35 5.08 6.97
N ARG A 165 -2.58 4.71 6.58
CA ARG A 165 -3.52 5.65 5.98
C ARG A 165 -3.84 6.84 6.88
N ALA A 166 -3.97 6.60 8.18
CA ALA A 166 -4.15 7.69 9.15
C ALA A 166 -2.92 8.60 9.24
N ARG A 167 -1.69 8.06 9.18
CA ARG A 167 -0.44 8.84 9.13
C ARG A 167 -0.42 9.80 7.94
N GLU A 168 -0.71 9.30 6.75
CA GLU A 168 -0.65 10.07 5.50
C GLU A 168 -1.71 11.17 5.43
N GLN A 169 -2.88 10.93 6.03
CA GLN A 169 -3.95 11.93 6.12
C GLN A 169 -3.72 12.95 7.24
N GLY A 170 -2.57 12.90 7.93
CA GLY A 170 -2.28 13.77 9.07
C GLY A 170 -3.22 13.55 10.27
N ARG A 171 -3.90 12.39 10.33
CA ARG A 171 -4.82 12.06 11.42
C ARG A 171 -4.05 11.46 12.59
N PRO A 172 -4.53 11.66 13.83
CA PRO A 172 -3.99 10.93 14.98
C PRO A 172 -4.12 9.43 14.73
N HIS A 173 -2.99 8.75 14.60
CA HIS A 173 -2.93 7.30 14.44
C HIS A 173 -2.39 6.69 15.72
N ARG A 174 -3.01 5.60 16.17
CA ARG A 174 -2.58 4.93 17.40
C ARG A 174 -1.49 3.92 17.03
N ARG A 175 -0.28 4.11 17.56
CA ARG A 175 0.73 3.03 17.57
C ARG A 175 0.30 1.98 18.60
N TYR A 176 0.05 0.77 18.13
CA TYR A 176 -0.32 -0.34 19.01
C TYR A 176 0.92 -0.99 19.58
N THR A 177 0.96 -1.18 20.89
CA THR A 177 1.94 -2.08 21.50
C THR A 177 1.72 -3.53 21.01
N PRO A 178 2.73 -4.42 21.06
CA PRO A 178 2.54 -5.83 20.69
C PRO A 178 1.39 -6.52 21.43
N ALA A 179 1.16 -6.14 22.69
CA ALA A 179 0.06 -6.66 23.50
C ALA A 179 -1.32 -6.14 23.05
N GLU A 180 -1.42 -4.88 22.65
CA GLU A 180 -2.64 -4.29 22.10
C GLU A 180 -2.98 -4.86 20.72
N ALA A 181 -1.97 -4.95 19.84
CA ALA A 181 -2.11 -5.59 18.53
C ALA A 181 -2.63 -7.03 18.69
N ALA A 182 -2.05 -7.82 19.61
CA ALA A 182 -2.51 -9.16 19.91
C ALA A 182 -3.95 -9.23 20.48
N ARG A 183 -4.43 -8.18 21.16
CA ARG A 183 -5.83 -8.09 21.62
C ARG A 183 -6.77 -7.81 20.43
N LEU A 184 -6.40 -6.90 19.53
CA LEU A 184 -7.15 -6.58 18.32
C LEU A 184 -7.21 -7.78 17.38
N ASP A 185 -6.10 -8.47 17.20
CA ASP A 185 -5.97 -9.74 16.47
C ASP A 185 -6.97 -10.81 16.96
N ARG A 186 -7.10 -10.97 18.28
CA ARG A 186 -8.11 -11.88 18.86
C ARG A 186 -9.54 -11.43 18.55
N ARG A 187 -9.82 -10.12 18.62
CA ARG A 187 -11.14 -9.55 18.32
C ARG A 187 -11.48 -9.74 16.84
N PHE A 188 -10.53 -9.44 15.95
CA PHE A 188 -10.64 -9.60 14.52
C PHE A 188 -10.83 -11.07 14.13
N THR A 189 -10.03 -11.97 14.68
CA THR A 189 -10.17 -13.42 14.45
C THR A 189 -11.53 -13.94 14.96
N ARG A 190 -12.01 -13.46 16.11
CA ARG A 190 -13.36 -13.79 16.61
C ARG A 190 -14.45 -13.27 15.69
N ARG A 191 -14.37 -12.00 15.25
CA ARG A 191 -15.30 -11.41 14.27
C ARG A 191 -15.30 -12.23 12.98
N ARG A 192 -14.12 -12.51 12.41
CA ARG A 192 -13.94 -13.32 11.20
C ARG A 192 -14.55 -14.70 11.36
N ARG A 193 -14.26 -15.43 12.44
CA ARG A 193 -14.84 -16.76 12.70
C ARG A 193 -16.36 -16.72 12.89
N ALA A 194 -16.89 -15.73 13.62
CA ALA A 194 -18.33 -15.55 13.78
C ALA A 194 -19.04 -15.33 12.44
N LEU A 195 -18.40 -14.62 11.52
CA LEU A 195 -18.89 -14.40 10.15
C LEU A 195 -18.87 -15.68 9.29
N PHE A 196 -17.88 -16.56 9.47
CA PHE A 196 -17.80 -17.84 8.74
C PHE A 196 -18.68 -18.95 9.33
N ILE A 197 -19.01 -18.90 10.62
CA ILE A 197 -19.90 -19.87 11.30
C ILE A 197 -21.37 -19.44 11.17
N GLY A 198 -21.66 -18.15 10.98
CA GLY A 198 -22.99 -17.58 10.78
C GLY A 198 -23.59 -17.74 9.38
N GLY A 199 -23.27 -18.82 8.66
CA GLY A 199 -23.84 -19.17 7.36
C GLY A 199 -23.51 -18.21 6.18
N PRO A 200 -23.71 -18.66 4.92
CA PRO A 200 -23.39 -17.88 3.72
C PRO A 200 -24.14 -16.52 3.63
N ALA A 201 -25.25 -16.36 4.37
CA ALA A 201 -26.00 -15.11 4.44
C ALA A 201 -25.27 -13.98 5.21
N ALA A 202 -24.43 -14.31 6.20
CA ALA A 202 -23.67 -13.30 6.96
C ALA A 202 -22.42 -12.80 6.21
N ALA A 203 -21.85 -13.62 5.32
CA ALA A 203 -20.73 -13.24 4.45
C ALA A 203 -21.15 -12.20 3.39
N ILE A 204 -22.37 -12.32 2.85
CA ILE A 204 -22.95 -11.36 1.89
C ILE A 204 -23.35 -10.05 2.59
N ALA A 205 -23.88 -10.14 3.82
CA ALA A 205 -24.26 -8.95 4.59
C ALA A 205 -23.05 -8.07 4.96
N LEU A 206 -21.84 -8.62 5.07
CA LEU A 206 -20.63 -7.83 5.33
C LEU A 206 -20.01 -7.23 4.06
N ALA A 207 -20.14 -7.88 2.90
CA ALA A 207 -19.82 -7.25 1.61
C ALA A 207 -20.67 -5.99 1.36
N VAL A 208 -21.89 -5.96 1.90
CA VAL A 208 -22.80 -4.81 1.89
C VAL A 208 -22.58 -3.85 3.08
N ALA A 209 -22.23 -4.35 4.27
CA ALA A 209 -22.06 -3.52 5.47
C ALA A 209 -20.66 -2.91 5.65
N ILE A 210 -19.64 -3.36 4.91
CA ILE A 210 -18.35 -2.64 4.74
C ILE A 210 -18.51 -1.49 3.72
N SER A 211 -19.63 -1.43 2.98
CA SER A 211 -19.90 -0.41 1.95
C SER A 211 -20.58 0.92 2.36
N PRO A 212 -20.82 1.33 3.63
CA PRO A 212 -21.39 2.66 3.88
C PRO A 212 -20.36 3.77 4.19
N GLN A 213 -19.06 3.57 3.97
CA GLN A 213 -18.08 4.68 4.05
C GLN A 213 -17.34 4.94 2.72
N LEU A 214 -18.06 4.80 1.60
CA LEU A 214 -17.75 5.50 0.35
C LEU A 214 -18.07 6.99 0.50
N GLN A 215 -17.39 7.66 1.42
CA GLN A 215 -17.02 9.05 1.29
C GLN A 215 -15.51 9.11 1.48
N ALA A 216 -14.79 8.63 0.46
CA ALA A 216 -13.52 9.26 0.18
C ALA A 216 -13.81 10.76 0.06
N PRO A 217 -13.09 11.65 0.75
CA PRO A 217 -13.08 13.03 0.32
C PRO A 217 -12.73 13.00 -1.17
N ARG A 218 -13.54 13.68 -1.98
CA ARG A 218 -13.18 14.02 -3.35
C ARG A 218 -11.96 14.92 -3.24
N ASP A 219 -10.78 14.33 -3.15
CA ASP A 219 -9.58 15.03 -3.54
C ASP A 219 -9.77 15.29 -5.03
N GLU A 220 -10.13 16.53 -5.37
CA GLU A 220 -10.07 17.01 -6.74
C GLU A 220 -8.61 16.87 -7.19
N LEU A 221 -8.31 15.72 -7.80
CA LEU A 221 -7.09 15.47 -8.54
C LEU A 221 -7.07 16.43 -9.72
N VAL A 222 -6.42 17.57 -9.55
CA VAL A 222 -6.18 18.49 -10.67
C VAL A 222 -4.96 17.97 -11.41
N MET A 223 -5.20 17.17 -12.45
CA MET A 223 -4.20 16.87 -13.48
C MET A 223 -3.77 18.19 -14.13
N ARG A 224 -2.67 18.79 -13.67
CA ARG A 224 -2.05 19.93 -14.34
C ARG A 224 -0.95 19.41 -15.24
N GLU A 225 -1.25 19.32 -16.54
CA GLU A 225 -0.20 19.41 -17.56
C GLU A 225 0.49 20.77 -17.38
N LYS A 226 1.68 20.80 -16.80
CA LYS A 226 2.51 22.00 -16.80
C LYS A 226 3.62 21.86 -17.82
N ALA A 227 3.50 22.68 -18.86
CA ALA A 227 4.58 23.04 -19.76
C ALA A 227 5.80 23.59 -18.99
N ALA A 228 6.94 23.48 -19.66
CA ALA A 228 8.33 23.82 -19.29
C ALA A 228 8.52 25.00 -18.29
N PRO A 229 9.60 24.97 -17.49
CA PRO A 229 9.74 25.78 -16.29
C PRO A 229 9.96 27.27 -16.60
N ALA A 230 9.25 28.13 -15.88
CA ALA A 230 9.67 29.51 -15.71
C ALA A 230 10.83 29.56 -14.70
N ARG A 231 11.89 30.31 -15.06
CA ARG A 231 13.10 30.57 -14.25
C ARG A 231 12.77 31.06 -12.82
N PRO A 232 13.67 30.81 -11.86
CA PRO A 232 13.44 31.14 -10.46
C PRO A 232 13.53 32.65 -10.23
N ARG A 233 12.65 33.16 -9.36
CA ARG A 233 12.87 34.41 -8.63
C ARG A 233 13.13 34.05 -7.17
N ASP A 234 14.28 34.52 -6.69
CA ASP A 234 14.77 34.68 -5.31
C ASP A 234 13.76 34.38 -4.19
N ALA A 235 14.00 33.39 -3.32
CA ALA A 235 15.04 33.23 -2.29
C ALA A 235 14.60 33.73 -0.90
N GLY A 236 14.35 32.76 -0.02
CA GLY A 236 14.37 32.82 1.45
C GLY A 236 14.95 31.49 1.96
N PRO A 237 15.66 31.46 3.10
CA PRO A 237 17.02 30.93 3.13
C PRO A 237 17.11 29.39 3.22
N PRO A 238 18.21 28.82 2.70
CA PRO A 238 18.51 27.40 2.75
C PRO A 238 18.86 26.93 4.17
N ARG A 239 18.64 25.64 4.44
CA ARG A 239 19.25 24.93 5.57
C ARG A 239 20.70 24.63 5.23
N ASP A 240 21.63 25.20 5.99
CA ASP A 240 23.06 24.90 5.89
C ASP A 240 23.36 23.48 6.36
N ILE A 241 24.18 22.78 5.57
CA ILE A 241 24.90 21.57 6.00
C ILE A 241 26.40 21.95 5.99
N PRO A 242 27.10 21.86 7.13
CA PRO A 242 28.52 22.22 7.17
C PRO A 242 29.36 21.20 6.42
N ALA A 243 30.27 21.70 5.58
CA ALA A 243 31.35 20.92 5.00
C ALA A 243 32.56 20.94 5.95
N GLU A 244 32.86 19.81 6.56
CA GLU A 244 34.15 19.48 7.17
C GLU A 244 34.46 18.03 6.75
N ARG A 245 35.64 17.62 6.29
CA ARG A 245 36.99 18.19 6.09
C ARG A 245 37.70 17.36 5.02
#